data_AF-A0A9D4PAC0-F1
#
_entry.id   AF-A0A9D4PAC0-F1
#
_cell.length_a   1.000
_cell.length_b   1.000
_cell.length_c   1.000
_cell.angle_alpha   90.00
_cell.angle_beta   90.00
_cell.angle_gamma   90.00
#
_symmetry.space_group_name_H-M   'P 1'
#
loop_
_entity.id
_entity.type
_entity.pdbx_description
1 polymer ?
#
loop_
_entity_poly.entity_id
_entity_poly.type
_entity_poly.pdbx_seq_one_letter_code
_entity_poly.pdbx_strand_id
1 'polypeptide(L)'
;MVILSPTKSYSAAVSDRGTQPESETPADVNAASQDGSTYLIGFESPLRDRYVDFAQPLFDIRVCSGCGVLPHKAVELPCRHILCLCCRGKHLIETTGPTGGDDTSGEQAIPKVLCPEDWTLRSASDLRPRVLRVGRVRRQVAYCLNSVLGCSFTAELRDVEKHYPTCRYEDLPCPGRRVSIAEGDMLMQAFLCGQR
;
A
#
# COMPACT_ATOMS: atom_id res chain seq x y z
N MET A 1 1.61 -3.58 24.33
CA MET A 1 0.67 -2.44 24.43
C MET A 1 -0.25 -2.54 23.23
N VAL A 2 -1.47 -3.00 23.45
CA VAL A 2 -2.45 -3.30 22.39
C VAL A 2 -3.30 -2.04 22.21
N ILE A 3 -3.22 -1.40 21.05
CA ILE A 3 -4.14 -0.31 20.70
C ILE A 3 -5.25 -0.92 19.85
N LEU A 4 -6.35 -1.28 20.52
CA LEU A 4 -7.63 -1.61 19.90
C LEU A 4 -8.27 -0.30 19.41
N SER A 5 -8.58 -0.21 18.11
CA SER A 5 -9.41 0.86 17.59
C SER A 5 -10.88 0.66 17.99
N PRO A 6 -11.66 1.73 18.20
CA PRO A 6 -12.96 1.66 18.87
C PRO A 6 -14.07 1.18 17.92
N THR A 7 -14.76 0.11 18.30
CA THR A 7 -16.06 -0.26 17.74
C THR A 7 -17.12 0.72 18.24
N LYS A 8 -17.69 1.54 17.35
CA LYS A 8 -18.93 2.28 17.64
C LYS A 8 -20.09 1.30 17.63
N SER A 9 -20.53 0.87 18.81
CA SER A 9 -21.84 0.25 19.02
C SER A 9 -22.90 1.34 19.12
N TYR A 10 -23.88 1.36 18.22
CA TYR A 10 -25.10 2.15 18.37
C TYR A 10 -26.27 1.18 18.65
N SER A 11 -26.83 1.28 19.85
CA SER A 11 -28.02 0.56 20.27
C SER A 11 -29.27 1.18 19.66
N ALA A 12 -30.06 0.38 18.96
CA ALA A 12 -31.39 0.74 18.49
C ALA A 12 -32.40 0.67 19.64
N ALA A 13 -33.21 1.72 19.79
CA ALA A 13 -34.47 1.67 20.53
C ALA A 13 -35.62 1.75 19.51
N VAL A 14 -36.46 0.71 19.50
CA VAL A 14 -37.78 0.62 18.83
C VAL A 14 -38.79 1.07 19.90
N SER A 15 -39.78 1.94 19.69
CA SER A 15 -40.97 1.84 18.84
C SER A 15 -41.81 3.12 19.06
N ASP A 16 -42.54 3.65 18.08
CA ASP A 16 -44.01 3.51 17.99
C ASP A 16 -44.62 4.23 16.76
N ARG A 17 -45.82 3.78 16.40
CA ARG A 17 -46.64 3.89 15.18
C ARG A 17 -46.98 5.29 14.63
N GLY A 18 -47.27 5.33 13.31
CA GLY A 18 -48.33 6.19 12.76
C GLY A 18 -48.20 6.66 11.30
N THR A 19 -48.85 5.94 10.38
CA THR A 19 -49.65 6.43 9.21
C THR A 19 -48.97 7.24 8.06
N GLN A 20 -49.11 6.74 6.82
CA GLN A 20 -48.80 7.41 5.52
C GLN A 20 -49.78 8.58 5.22
N PRO A 21 -49.46 9.53 4.28
CA PRO A 21 -49.66 9.33 2.83
C PRO A 21 -48.53 9.91 1.92
N GLU A 22 -48.71 9.70 0.61
CA GLU A 22 -47.78 9.76 -0.52
C GLU A 22 -47.27 11.17 -0.92
N SER A 23 -46.01 11.27 -1.35
CA SER A 23 -45.54 12.30 -2.30
C SER A 23 -44.17 11.92 -2.90
N GLU A 24 -44.03 12.09 -4.22
CA GLU A 24 -42.90 11.72 -5.06
C GLU A 24 -41.63 12.57 -4.82
N THR A 25 -40.45 11.94 -4.69
CA THR A 25 -39.13 12.48 -5.09
C THR A 25 -38.12 11.36 -5.36
N PRO A 26 -37.20 11.48 -6.35
CA PRO A 26 -36.21 10.47 -6.68
C PRO A 26 -34.83 10.83 -6.09
N ALA A 27 -34.47 10.21 -4.96
CA ALA A 27 -33.13 10.05 -4.41
C ALA A 27 -33.31 9.06 -3.26
N ASP A 28 -32.75 7.87 -3.27
CA ASP A 28 -31.36 7.68 -2.92
C ASP A 28 -30.85 6.37 -3.55
N VAL A 29 -29.98 6.49 -4.54
CA VAL A 29 -29.08 5.39 -4.90
C VAL A 29 -28.10 5.24 -3.74
N ASN A 30 -28.46 4.27 -2.89
CA ASN A 30 -27.73 3.78 -1.73
C ASN A 30 -26.22 4.02 -1.80
N ALA A 31 -25.71 4.63 -0.73
CA ALA A 31 -24.32 4.70 -0.35
C ALA A 31 -23.59 3.40 -0.69
N ALA A 32 -22.76 3.44 -1.74
CA ALA A 32 -21.81 2.38 -2.01
C ALA A 32 -20.85 2.34 -0.82
N SER A 33 -20.88 1.26 -0.03
CA SER A 33 -19.85 0.96 0.95
C SER A 33 -18.49 1.17 0.29
N GLN A 34 -17.73 2.13 0.79
CA GLN A 34 -16.39 2.45 0.33
C GLN A 34 -15.41 1.38 0.85
N ASP A 35 -15.56 0.14 0.39
CA ASP A 35 -14.60 -0.94 0.62
C ASP A 35 -13.42 -0.81 -0.37
N GLY A 36 -12.93 0.40 -0.58
CA GLY A 36 -11.78 0.67 -1.43
C GLY A 36 -10.46 0.28 -0.76
N SER A 37 -9.38 0.23 -1.52
CA SER A 37 -8.04 0.00 -0.96
C SER A 37 -7.00 0.91 -1.62
N THR A 38 -6.11 1.46 -0.81
CA THR A 38 -5.10 2.43 -1.27
C THR A 38 -3.71 1.80 -1.23
N TYR A 39 -2.98 1.86 -2.35
CA TYR A 39 -1.63 1.29 -2.44
C TYR A 39 -0.64 2.26 -3.05
N LEU A 40 0.58 2.28 -2.48
CA LEU A 40 1.73 2.94 -3.08
C LEU A 40 2.30 2.05 -4.20
N ILE A 41 2.28 2.53 -5.45
CA ILE A 41 2.70 1.74 -6.61
C ILE A 41 4.23 1.76 -6.76
N GLY A 42 4.87 0.58 -6.60
CA GLY A 42 6.32 0.40 -6.69
C GLY A 42 6.80 -0.30 -7.97
N PHE A 43 5.95 -0.39 -8.99
CA PHE A 43 6.30 -0.95 -10.29
C PHE A 43 6.31 0.14 -11.37
N GLU A 44 6.87 -0.17 -12.54
CA GLU A 44 6.93 0.77 -13.66
C GLU A 44 5.53 1.24 -14.05
N SER A 45 5.21 2.45 -13.62
CA SER A 45 3.94 3.14 -13.83
C SER A 45 4.24 4.62 -14.09
N PRO A 46 3.44 5.33 -14.89
CA PRO A 46 3.48 6.79 -14.94
C PRO A 46 3.17 7.46 -13.59
N LEU A 47 2.49 6.74 -12.69
CA LEU A 47 2.03 7.22 -11.38
C LEU A 47 3.09 7.02 -10.28
N ARG A 48 4.38 7.00 -10.63
CA ARG A 48 5.50 6.59 -9.73
C ARG A 48 5.40 7.20 -8.34
N ASP A 49 5.58 6.36 -7.32
CA ASP A 49 5.60 6.75 -5.90
C ASP A 49 4.34 7.52 -5.45
N ARG A 50 3.22 7.35 -6.16
CA ARG A 50 1.91 7.85 -5.77
C ARG A 50 1.07 6.71 -5.18
N TYR A 51 0.21 7.10 -4.24
CA TYR A 51 -0.87 6.26 -3.77
C TYR A 51 -1.97 6.22 -4.82
N VAL A 52 -2.53 5.05 -5.04
CA VAL A 52 -3.65 4.81 -5.94
C VAL A 52 -4.79 4.21 -5.13
N ASP A 53 -5.94 4.86 -5.20
CA ASP A 53 -7.18 4.37 -4.62
C ASP A 53 -7.89 3.45 -5.62
N PHE A 54 -8.03 2.19 -5.24
CA PHE A 54 -8.80 1.20 -5.99
C PHE A 54 -10.23 1.18 -5.47
N ALA A 55 -11.19 1.09 -6.38
CA ALA A 55 -12.61 1.03 -6.06
C ALA A 55 -13.01 -0.25 -5.32
N GLN A 56 -12.16 -1.28 -5.37
CA GLN A 56 -12.35 -2.54 -4.66
C GLN A 56 -11.05 -2.97 -3.96
N PRO A 57 -11.11 -3.82 -2.93
CA PRO A 57 -9.93 -4.38 -2.29
C PRO A 57 -9.15 -5.23 -3.29
N LEU A 58 -7.83 -5.08 -3.30
CA LEU A 58 -6.97 -5.98 -4.08
C LEU A 58 -6.70 -7.27 -3.30
N PHE A 59 -7.45 -8.33 -3.60
CA PHE A 59 -7.27 -9.64 -2.95
C PHE A 59 -5.90 -10.26 -3.25
N ASP A 60 -5.34 -10.94 -2.24
CA ASP A 60 -4.04 -11.63 -2.28
C ASP A 60 -2.84 -10.74 -2.63
N ILE A 61 -2.99 -9.42 -2.54
CA ILE A 61 -1.89 -8.49 -2.71
C ILE A 61 -1.15 -8.31 -1.40
N ARG A 62 0.18 -8.47 -1.46
CA ARG A 62 1.07 -8.16 -0.36
C ARG A 62 1.98 -7.00 -0.76
N VAL A 63 2.20 -6.11 0.18
CA VAL A 63 3.12 -4.97 0.06
C VAL A 63 4.46 -5.32 0.71
N CYS A 64 5.52 -4.64 0.30
CA CYS A 64 6.84 -4.78 0.90
C CYS A 64 6.78 -4.40 2.39
N SER A 65 7.17 -5.30 3.29
CA SER A 65 7.26 -5.02 4.73
C SER A 65 8.29 -3.94 5.09
N GLY A 66 9.29 -3.71 4.22
CA GLY A 66 10.31 -2.69 4.47
C GLY A 66 9.93 -1.27 4.03
N CYS A 67 8.99 -1.10 3.09
CA CYS A 67 8.67 0.23 2.55
C CYS A 67 7.20 0.45 2.16
N GLY A 68 6.32 -0.52 2.38
CA GLY A 68 4.88 -0.41 2.09
C GLY A 68 4.51 -0.38 0.60
N VAL A 69 5.47 -0.37 -0.32
CA VAL A 69 5.19 -0.34 -1.76
C VAL A 69 4.62 -1.66 -2.25
N LEU A 70 3.74 -1.61 -3.24
CA LEU A 70 3.28 -2.75 -4.02
C LEU A 70 4.36 -3.13 -5.06
N PRO A 71 5.13 -4.23 -4.84
CA PRO A 71 6.32 -4.49 -5.66
C PRO A 71 5.98 -5.30 -6.93
N HIS A 72 6.62 -4.99 -8.06
CA HIS A 72 6.58 -5.89 -9.23
C HIS A 72 7.25 -7.23 -8.91
N LYS A 73 8.47 -7.16 -8.35
CA LYS A 73 9.30 -8.30 -7.97
C LYS A 73 9.64 -8.20 -6.49
N ALA A 74 9.47 -9.31 -5.80
CA ALA A 74 9.74 -9.43 -4.38
C ALA A 74 10.31 -10.80 -4.04
N VAL A 75 10.75 -10.93 -2.80
CA VAL A 75 11.06 -12.21 -2.16
C VAL A 75 10.13 -12.40 -0.99
N GLU A 76 9.60 -13.61 -0.80
CA GLU A 76 8.90 -14.02 0.40
C GLU A 76 9.90 -14.70 1.34
N LEU A 77 9.93 -14.24 2.59
CA LEU A 77 10.71 -14.82 3.66
C LEU A 77 9.97 -16.05 4.24
N PRO A 78 10.66 -16.97 4.93
CA PRO A 78 10.02 -18.09 5.63
C PRO A 78 8.91 -17.68 6.61
N CYS A 79 8.99 -16.49 7.19
CA CYS A 79 7.93 -15.90 8.04
C CYS A 79 6.75 -15.31 7.25
N ARG A 80 6.69 -15.50 5.93
CA ARG A 80 5.64 -15.07 5.00
C ARG A 80 5.54 -13.56 4.73
N HIS A 81 6.36 -12.74 5.37
CA HIS A 81 6.57 -11.35 4.99
C HIS A 81 7.28 -11.25 3.64
N ILE A 82 7.04 -10.17 2.90
CA ILE A 82 7.65 -9.97 1.58
C ILE A 82 8.53 -8.72 1.55
N LEU A 83 9.61 -8.76 0.79
CA LEU A 83 10.48 -7.60 0.53
C LEU A 83 10.61 -7.37 -0.96
N CYS A 84 10.47 -6.11 -1.40
CA CYS A 84 10.88 -5.71 -2.74
C CYS A 84 12.39 -5.92 -2.91
N LEU A 85 12.87 -6.02 -4.16
CA LEU A 85 14.29 -6.28 -4.40
C LEU A 85 15.23 -5.20 -3.83
N CYS A 86 14.76 -3.94 -3.75
CA CYS A 86 15.51 -2.85 -3.12
C CYS A 86 15.66 -3.07 -1.61
N CYS A 87 14.54 -3.28 -0.90
CA CYS A 87 14.57 -3.57 0.54
C CYS A 87 15.33 -4.86 0.86
N ARG A 88 15.21 -5.90 0.04
CA ARG A 88 16.00 -7.13 0.20
C ARG A 88 17.50 -6.82 0.26
N GLY A 89 18.00 -5.95 -0.62
CA GLY A 89 19.41 -5.54 -0.61
C GLY A 89 19.79 -4.77 0.66
N LYS A 90 18.92 -3.86 1.13
CA LYS A 90 19.15 -3.09 2.37
C LYS A 90 19.17 -3.96 3.63
N HIS A 91 18.41 -5.05 3.62
CA HIS A 91 18.33 -5.99 4.75
C HIS A 91 19.22 -7.22 4.58
N LEU A 92 20.08 -7.25 3.55
CA LEU A 92 21.05 -8.30 3.34
C LEU A 92 22.24 -8.07 4.28
N ILE A 93 22.55 -9.09 5.08
CA ILE A 93 23.71 -9.14 5.95
C ILE A 93 24.66 -10.17 5.37
N GLU A 94 25.78 -9.69 4.85
CA GLU A 94 26.92 -10.52 4.47
C GLU A 94 27.69 -10.86 5.74
N THR A 95 27.64 -12.12 6.17
CA THR A 95 28.48 -12.59 7.27
C THR A 95 29.85 -12.92 6.69
N THR A 96 30.86 -12.08 6.85
CA THR A 96 32.23 -12.52 6.60
C THR A 96 32.61 -13.55 7.67
N GLY A 97 33.05 -14.74 7.25
CA GLY A 97 33.61 -15.72 8.18
C GLY A 97 34.85 -15.15 8.88
N PRO A 98 35.22 -15.64 10.08
CA PRO A 98 36.42 -15.18 10.76
C PRO A 98 37.65 -15.41 9.87
N THR A 99 38.32 -14.33 9.47
CA THR A 99 39.69 -14.37 8.96
C THR A 99 40.62 -14.64 10.14
N GLY A 100 40.74 -15.91 10.53
CA GLY A 100 41.58 -16.29 11.65
C GLY A 100 41.66 -17.79 11.85
N GLY A 101 42.61 -18.42 11.15
CA GLY A 101 43.25 -19.66 11.60
C GLY A 101 42.80 -20.96 10.91
N ASP A 102 43.72 -21.50 10.12
CA ASP A 102 43.98 -22.93 9.87
C ASP A 102 42.88 -23.79 9.23
N ASP A 103 43.13 -24.11 7.96
CA ASP A 103 42.78 -25.27 7.15
C ASP A 103 41.61 -26.19 7.54
N THR A 104 40.83 -26.54 6.51
CA THR A 104 39.83 -27.64 6.42
C THR A 104 38.39 -27.42 6.89
N SER A 105 37.76 -26.31 6.51
CA SER A 105 36.37 -26.35 6.02
C SER A 105 36.05 -25.07 5.25
N GLY A 106 35.89 -25.17 3.93
CA GLY A 106 35.43 -24.09 3.07
C GLY A 106 33.96 -23.78 3.30
N GLU A 107 33.59 -23.43 4.53
CA GLU A 107 32.24 -23.10 4.91
C GLU A 107 31.92 -21.71 4.36
N GLN A 108 31.42 -21.72 3.13
CA GLN A 108 31.08 -20.52 2.40
C GLN A 108 30.00 -19.78 3.18
N ALA A 109 30.31 -18.56 3.60
CA ALA A 109 29.39 -17.72 4.34
C ALA A 109 28.04 -17.63 3.62
N ILE A 110 26.99 -18.14 4.26
CA ILE A 110 25.63 -18.06 3.72
C ILE A 110 25.06 -16.68 4.06
N PRO A 111 24.80 -15.82 3.06
CA PRO A 111 24.24 -14.50 3.33
C PRO A 111 22.86 -14.62 3.98
N LYS A 112 22.56 -13.70 4.91
CA LYS A 112 21.31 -13.70 5.66
C LYS A 112 20.51 -12.44 5.35
N VAL A 113 19.18 -12.52 5.42
CA VAL A 113 18.28 -11.37 5.30
C VAL A 113 17.54 -11.18 6.61
N LEU A 114 17.55 -9.95 7.12
CA LEU A 114 16.77 -9.53 8.29
C LEU A 114 15.33 -9.23 7.88
N CYS A 115 14.35 -9.84 8.53
CA CYS A 115 12.96 -9.43 8.36
C CYS A 115 12.68 -8.14 9.16
N PRO A 116 12.11 -7.08 8.55
CA PRO A 116 11.80 -5.85 9.28
C PRO A 116 10.66 -5.98 10.30
N GLU A 117 9.82 -7.01 10.16
CA GLU A 117 8.62 -7.18 10.98
C GLU A 117 8.90 -7.97 12.26
N ASP A 118 9.62 -9.09 12.12
CA ASP A 118 9.92 -9.99 13.23
C ASP A 118 11.36 -9.87 13.74
N TRP A 119 12.21 -9.06 13.07
CA TRP A 119 13.60 -8.79 13.43
C TRP A 119 14.51 -10.02 13.49
N THR A 120 14.15 -11.07 12.77
CA THR A 120 14.93 -12.31 12.76
C THR A 120 15.61 -12.57 11.43
N LEU A 121 16.78 -13.21 11.51
CA LEU A 121 17.59 -13.53 10.34
C LEU A 121 17.06 -14.78 9.63
N ARG A 122 17.11 -14.74 8.30
CA ARG A 122 16.75 -15.85 7.41
C ARG A 122 17.88 -16.10 6.45
N SER A 123 18.14 -17.37 6.12
CA SER A 123 19.07 -17.65 5.04
C SER A 123 18.54 -17.06 3.73
N ALA A 124 19.42 -16.42 2.95
CA ALA A 124 19.06 -15.95 1.62
C ALA A 124 18.66 -17.11 0.69
N SER A 125 19.12 -18.34 0.97
CA SER A 125 18.73 -19.56 0.25
C SER A 125 17.25 -19.91 0.41
N ASP A 126 16.62 -19.50 1.52
CA ASP A 126 15.26 -19.91 1.87
C ASP A 126 14.21 -18.95 1.30
N LEU A 127 14.65 -17.90 0.62
CA LEU A 127 13.80 -16.87 0.06
C LEU A 127 13.11 -17.37 -1.21
N ARG A 128 11.79 -17.19 -1.27
CA ARG A 128 10.99 -17.59 -2.43
C ARG A 128 10.72 -16.39 -3.33
N PRO A 129 11.10 -16.41 -4.62
CA PRO A 129 10.73 -15.34 -5.53
C PRO A 129 9.22 -15.16 -5.64
N ARG A 130 8.78 -13.90 -5.67
CA ARG A 130 7.39 -13.50 -5.91
C ARG A 130 7.34 -12.47 -7.01
N VAL A 131 6.44 -12.69 -7.96
CA VAL A 131 6.18 -11.76 -9.06
C VAL A 131 4.72 -11.39 -8.98
N LEU A 132 4.46 -10.10 -8.75
CA LEU A 132 3.13 -9.56 -8.86
C LEU A 132 2.71 -9.60 -10.33
N ARG A 133 1.52 -10.14 -10.60
CA ARG A 133 0.94 -10.05 -11.94
C ARG A 133 0.44 -8.63 -12.17
N VAL A 134 1.35 -7.72 -12.51
CA VAL A 134 1.07 -6.28 -12.74
C VAL A 134 -0.08 -6.11 -13.73
N GLY A 135 -0.17 -6.96 -14.76
CA GLY A 135 -1.29 -6.95 -15.71
C GLY A 135 -2.66 -7.22 -15.10
N ARG A 136 -2.74 -7.91 -13.95
CA ARG A 136 -3.99 -8.06 -13.18
C ARG A 136 -4.33 -6.81 -12.40
N VAL A 137 -3.34 -6.19 -11.74
CA VAL A 137 -3.51 -4.93 -11.00
C VAL A 137 -3.93 -3.80 -11.93
N ARG A 138 -3.32 -3.73 -13.12
CA ARG A 138 -3.64 -2.75 -14.17
C ARG A 138 -5.08 -2.82 -14.68
N ARG A 139 -5.75 -3.95 -14.50
CA ARG A 139 -7.16 -4.16 -14.88
C ARG A 139 -8.15 -3.86 -13.75
N GLN A 140 -7.66 -3.49 -12.57
CA GLN A 140 -8.51 -3.16 -11.44
C GLN A 140 -8.99 -1.72 -11.58
N VAL A 141 -10.24 -1.48 -11.19
CA VAL A 141 -10.84 -0.16 -11.23
C VAL A 141 -10.19 0.72 -10.16
N ALA A 142 -9.72 1.88 -10.58
CA ALA A 142 -9.08 2.87 -9.74
C ALA A 142 -9.65 4.27 -10.02
N TYR A 143 -9.54 5.13 -9.03
CA TYR A 143 -9.89 6.54 -9.17
C TYR A 143 -8.69 7.33 -9.70
N CYS A 144 -8.98 8.42 -10.40
CA CYS A 144 -7.95 9.42 -10.70
C CYS A 144 -7.32 9.92 -9.39
N LEU A 145 -6.00 10.10 -9.39
CA LEU A 145 -5.25 10.62 -8.23
C LEU A 145 -5.70 12.03 -7.83
N ASN A 146 -6.32 12.75 -8.76
CA ASN A 146 -6.85 14.09 -8.54
C ASN A 146 -8.35 14.07 -8.20
N SER A 147 -8.89 12.94 -7.73
CA SER A 147 -10.29 12.80 -7.31
C SER A 147 -10.65 13.77 -6.19
N VAL A 148 -9.73 13.97 -5.24
CA VAL A 148 -9.84 14.97 -4.17
C VAL A 148 -9.89 16.41 -4.68
N LEU A 149 -9.36 16.68 -5.87
CA LEU A 149 -9.44 17.98 -6.54
C LEU A 149 -10.71 18.12 -7.39
N GLY A 150 -11.56 17.10 -7.43
CA GLY A 150 -12.83 17.08 -8.17
C GLY A 150 -12.79 16.29 -9.48
N CYS A 151 -11.71 15.55 -9.78
CA CYS A 151 -11.69 14.67 -10.94
C CYS A 151 -12.55 13.42 -10.70
N SER A 152 -13.68 13.29 -11.41
CA SER A 152 -14.56 12.11 -11.32
C SER A 152 -14.10 10.92 -12.20
N PHE A 153 -12.97 11.03 -12.89
CA PHE A 153 -12.50 9.96 -13.78
C PHE A 153 -12.18 8.68 -12.99
N THR A 154 -12.89 7.61 -13.33
CA THR A 154 -12.80 6.29 -12.69
C THR A 154 -12.78 5.23 -13.78
N ALA A 155 -11.71 4.43 -13.84
CA ALA A 155 -11.51 3.44 -14.90
C ALA A 155 -10.51 2.36 -14.44
N GLU A 156 -10.18 1.39 -15.30
CA GLU A 156 -9.06 0.50 -15.02
C GLU A 156 -7.76 1.31 -14.80
N LEU A 157 -6.89 0.86 -13.89
CA LEU A 157 -5.64 1.54 -13.56
C LEU A 157 -4.81 1.88 -14.82
N ARG A 158 -4.74 0.98 -15.80
CA ARG A 158 -4.03 1.25 -17.07
C ARG A 158 -4.54 2.47 -17.83
N ASP A 159 -5.81 2.82 -17.65
CA ASP A 159 -6.46 3.94 -18.34
C ASP A 159 -6.40 5.19 -17.45
N VAL A 160 -6.41 5.04 -16.13
CA VAL A 160 -6.01 6.10 -15.18
C VAL A 160 -4.57 6.54 -15.40
N GLU A 161 -3.65 5.61 -15.61
CA GLU A 161 -2.23 5.87 -15.93
C GLU A 161 -2.08 6.75 -17.20
N LYS A 162 -2.97 6.59 -18.19
CA LYS A 162 -2.99 7.41 -19.41
C LYS A 162 -3.70 8.75 -19.21
N HIS A 163 -4.75 8.77 -18.39
CA HIS A 163 -5.53 9.96 -18.11
C HIS A 163 -4.75 10.99 -17.29
N TYR A 164 -4.05 10.53 -16.24
CA TYR A 164 -3.42 11.38 -15.22
C TYR A 164 -2.56 12.53 -15.79
N PRO A 165 -1.67 12.32 -16.78
CA PRO A 165 -0.84 13.39 -17.35
C PRO A 165 -1.61 14.47 -18.11
N THR A 166 -2.89 14.23 -18.42
CA THR A 166 -3.77 15.15 -19.15
C THR A 166 -4.99 15.57 -18.32
N CYS A 167 -4.97 15.26 -17.03
CA CYS A 167 -6.10 15.55 -16.14
C CYS A 167 -6.22 17.05 -15.93
N ARG A 168 -7.39 17.64 -16.23
CA ARG A 168 -7.61 19.09 -16.04
C ARG A 168 -7.50 19.58 -14.59
N TYR A 169 -7.59 18.67 -13.64
CA TYR A 169 -7.47 18.93 -12.21
C TYR A 169 -6.03 18.62 -11.80
N GLU A 170 -5.04 19.36 -12.32
CA GLU A 170 -3.63 19.09 -12.03
C GLU A 170 -3.25 19.46 -10.59
N ASP A 171 -2.22 18.78 -10.06
CA ASP A 171 -1.56 19.07 -8.77
C ASP A 171 -1.18 20.57 -8.71
N LEU A 172 -1.91 21.38 -7.93
CA LEU A 172 -1.35 22.64 -7.46
C LEU A 172 -0.19 22.29 -6.50
N PRO A 173 1.02 22.83 -6.69
CA PRO A 173 2.14 22.49 -5.83
C PRO A 173 1.81 22.86 -4.38
N CYS A 174 1.80 21.86 -3.50
CA CYS A 174 1.69 22.08 -2.06
C CYS A 174 2.82 23.02 -1.61
N PRO A 175 2.53 24.19 -1.00
CA PRO A 175 3.55 25.14 -0.54
C PRO A 175 4.52 24.56 0.51
N GLY A 176 4.23 23.40 1.10
CA GLY A 176 5.00 22.81 2.20
C GLY A 176 6.07 21.77 1.80
N ARG A 177 6.30 21.53 0.50
CA ARG A 177 7.16 20.41 0.02
C ARG A 177 8.68 20.69 0.13
N ARG A 178 9.14 21.31 1.22
CA ARG A 178 10.56 21.51 1.58
C ARG A 178 10.82 21.29 3.06
N VAL A 179 10.36 20.19 3.64
CA VAL A 179 10.85 19.75 4.95
C VAL A 179 11.34 18.31 4.85
N SER A 180 12.62 18.12 5.12
CA SER A 180 13.25 16.82 5.30
C SER A 180 12.63 16.17 6.53
N ILE A 181 11.89 15.08 6.36
CA ILE A 181 11.24 14.39 7.47
C ILE A 181 12.20 13.31 7.99
N ALA A 182 12.54 13.38 9.28
CA ALA A 182 13.23 12.30 9.97
C ALA A 182 12.31 11.07 10.10
N GLU A 183 12.89 9.87 10.09
CA GLU A 183 12.20 8.58 10.20
C GLU A 183 11.36 8.50 11.49
N GLY A 184 10.08 8.88 11.41
CA GLY A 184 9.14 8.86 12.54
C GLY A 184 7.76 9.42 12.22
N ASP A 185 7.67 10.43 11.34
CA ASP A 185 6.43 11.22 11.16
C ASP A 185 5.79 11.10 9.75
N MET A 186 5.93 9.94 9.09
CA MET A 186 5.44 9.76 7.71
C MET A 186 3.91 9.61 7.58
N LEU A 187 3.19 9.33 8.68
CA LEU A 187 1.74 9.04 8.64
C LEU A 187 0.84 10.26 8.81
N MET A 188 1.37 11.43 9.18
CA MET A 188 0.54 12.59 9.51
C MET A 188 0.46 13.64 8.41
N GLN A 189 1.41 13.65 7.45
CA GLN A 189 1.44 14.68 6.41
C GLN A 189 0.48 14.39 5.23
N ALA A 190 0.11 13.12 5.01
CA ALA A 190 -0.94 12.76 4.04
C ALA A 190 -2.34 13.16 4.54
N PHE A 191 -2.58 13.17 5.85
CA PHE A 191 -3.87 13.52 6.45
C PHE A 191 -4.17 15.03 6.41
N LEU A 192 -3.16 15.89 6.41
CA LEU A 192 -3.32 17.34 6.54
C LEU A 192 -3.63 18.07 5.22
N CYS A 193 -3.46 17.42 4.06
CA CYS A 193 -3.83 18.03 2.78
C CYS A 193 -5.26 17.70 2.33
N GLY A 194 -5.96 16.80 3.05
CA GLY A 194 -7.35 16.40 2.80
C GLY A 194 -8.38 17.00 3.74
N GLN A 195 -8.00 17.93 4.62
CA GLN A 195 -8.94 18.68 5.45
C GLN A 195 -8.66 20.18 5.35
N ARG A 196 -9.23 20.83 4.33
CA ARG A 196 -9.64 22.24 4.33
C ARG A 196 -10.51 22.55 3.13
#